data_AF-A0A211YP99-F1
#
_entry.id   AF-A0A211YP99-F1
#
_cell.length_a   1.000
_cell.length_b   1.000
_cell.length_c   1.000
_cell.angle_alpha   90.00
_cell.angle_beta   90.00
_cell.angle_gamma   90.00
#
_symmetry.space_group_name_H-M   'P 1'
#
loop_
_entity.id
_entity.type
_entity.pdbx_description
1 polymer ?
#
loop_
_entity_poly.entity_id
_entity_poly.type
_entity_poly.pdbx_seq_one_letter_code
_entity_poly.pdbx_strand_id
1 'polypeptide(L)'
;MPSNIERRVAQALRRLARRRNCVSIAEVAAEARLTPSDVRGALEGLEKKRLVIVSGDRVCYTGGPVDEQSYVIGPELRRVINEVRSRRSIVASVYELERGPLRLLVVARRDGIVFVVLPVSGREPTERLVGLARRLARLARRLAEDGCHDLPAGRGTPRLVVPVLASDYGAPRLVEGIVFRPARSLLALIIGPEPILSDPFTRIYECNQQARREESQYIE
;
A
#
# COMPACT_ATOMS: atom_id res chain seq x y z
N MET A 1 -7.45 23.92 -17.12
CA MET A 1 -6.18 24.33 -16.47
C MET A 1 -6.42 24.50 -14.97
N PRO A 2 -5.47 24.13 -14.07
CA PRO A 2 -5.68 24.30 -12.64
C PRO A 2 -5.73 25.79 -12.27
N SER A 3 -6.62 26.14 -11.34
CA SER A 3 -6.74 27.53 -10.85
C SER A 3 -5.45 27.95 -10.12
N ASN A 4 -5.17 29.25 -10.05
CA ASN A 4 -3.98 29.77 -9.37
C ASN A 4 -3.94 29.31 -7.88
N ILE A 5 -5.10 29.19 -7.25
CA ILE A 5 -5.27 28.70 -5.88
C ILE A 5 -4.89 27.21 -5.78
N GLU A 6 -5.42 26.34 -6.66
CA GLU A 6 -5.06 24.92 -6.69
C GLU A 6 -3.55 24.71 -6.86
N ARG A 7 -2.89 25.50 -7.72
CA ARG A 7 -1.45 25.41 -7.95
C ARG A 7 -0.65 25.77 -6.70
N ARG A 8 -1.05 26.84 -5.99
CA ARG A 8 -0.42 27.25 -4.72
C ARG A 8 -0.61 26.20 -3.62
N VAL A 9 -1.82 25.66 -3.48
CA VAL A 9 -2.13 24.59 -2.51
C VAL A 9 -1.32 23.33 -2.81
N ALA A 10 -1.24 22.90 -4.08
CA ALA A 10 -0.42 21.75 -4.47
C ALA A 10 1.07 21.97 -4.20
N GLN A 11 1.60 23.19 -4.41
CA GLN A 11 3.00 23.50 -4.13
C GLN A 11 3.30 23.52 -2.63
N ALA A 12 2.41 24.08 -1.81
CA ALA A 12 2.50 24.05 -0.35
C ALA A 12 2.50 22.61 0.18
N LEU A 13 1.56 21.80 -0.31
CA LEU A 13 1.48 20.37 0.02
C LEU A 13 2.74 19.60 -0.38
N ARG A 14 3.33 19.87 -1.55
CA ARG A 14 4.61 19.28 -1.96
C ARG A 14 5.76 19.62 -1.00
N ARG A 15 5.84 20.88 -0.55
CA ARG A 15 6.87 21.31 0.41
C ARG A 15 6.67 20.68 1.77
N LEU A 16 5.43 20.66 2.26
CA LEU A 16 5.07 20.04 3.53
C LEU A 16 5.30 18.52 3.51
N ALA A 17 4.98 17.85 2.40
CA ALA A 17 5.19 16.41 2.20
C ALA A 17 6.65 15.98 2.37
N ARG A 18 7.63 16.85 2.08
CA ARG A 18 9.06 16.59 2.35
C ARG A 18 9.35 16.38 3.83
N ARG A 19 8.53 16.95 4.71
CA ARG A 19 8.64 16.83 6.17
C ARG A 19 7.65 15.82 6.72
N ARG A 20 6.37 15.91 6.30
CA ARG A 20 5.24 15.11 6.82
C ARG A 20 4.21 14.89 5.71
N ASN A 21 3.87 13.64 5.40
CA ASN A 21 2.99 13.29 4.27
C ASN A 21 1.53 13.74 4.43
N CYS A 22 1.05 13.88 5.67
CA CYS A 22 -0.30 14.32 5.97
C CYS A 22 -0.25 15.49 6.95
N VAL A 23 -0.95 16.56 6.61
CA VAL A 23 -0.94 17.83 7.34
C VAL A 23 -2.36 18.33 7.52
N SER A 24 -2.58 19.18 8.51
CA SER A 24 -3.88 19.82 8.70
C SER A 24 -4.15 20.86 7.60
N ILE A 25 -5.43 21.14 7.32
CA ILE A 25 -5.83 22.22 6.40
C ILE A 25 -5.24 23.57 6.87
N ALA A 26 -5.14 23.79 8.18
CA ALA A 26 -4.54 25.00 8.75
C ALA A 26 -3.05 25.12 8.41
N GLU A 27 -2.28 24.04 8.51
CA GLU A 27 -0.87 24.02 8.10
C GLU A 27 -0.71 24.30 6.60
N VAL A 28 -1.58 23.74 5.76
CA VAL A 28 -1.58 24.00 4.31
C VAL A 28 -1.91 25.45 4.00
N ALA A 29 -2.91 26.01 4.69
CA ALA A 29 -3.30 27.41 4.56
C ALA A 29 -2.16 28.37 4.94
N ALA A 30 -1.47 28.08 6.05
CA ALA A 30 -0.31 28.85 6.50
C ALA A 30 0.84 28.80 5.47
N GLU A 31 1.22 27.60 5.01
CA GLU A 31 2.30 27.43 4.02
C GLU A 31 1.93 28.05 2.66
N ALA A 32 0.67 27.93 2.23
CA ALA A 32 0.18 28.48 0.97
C ALA A 32 -0.10 29.99 1.02
N ARG A 33 -0.14 30.59 2.22
CA ARG A 33 -0.61 31.97 2.48
C ARG A 33 -2.01 32.21 1.90
N LEU A 34 -2.94 31.34 2.27
CA LEU A 34 -4.34 31.34 1.83
C LEU A 34 -5.27 31.18 3.03
N THR A 35 -6.56 31.45 2.85
CA THR A 35 -7.54 31.14 3.89
C THR A 35 -7.85 29.64 3.92
N PRO A 36 -8.25 29.06 5.06
CA PRO A 36 -8.71 27.67 5.13
C PRO A 36 -9.87 27.35 4.18
N SER A 37 -10.73 28.34 3.89
CA SER A 37 -11.84 28.20 2.94
C SER A 37 -11.34 28.03 1.50
N ASP A 38 -10.37 28.86 1.07
CA ASP A 38 -9.75 28.75 -0.26
C ASP A 38 -9.02 27.40 -0.43
N VAL A 39 -8.37 26.94 0.64
CA VAL A 39 -7.71 25.64 0.65
C VAL A 39 -8.74 24.52 0.49
N ARG A 40 -9.85 24.53 1.24
CA ARG A 40 -10.92 23.51 1.08
C ARG A 40 -11.45 23.46 -0.36
N GLY A 41 -11.78 24.61 -0.94
CA GLY A 41 -12.25 24.67 -2.32
C GLY A 41 -11.22 24.15 -3.34
N ALA A 42 -9.94 24.45 -3.13
CA ALA A 42 -8.87 23.92 -3.96
C ALA A 42 -8.65 22.42 -3.78
N LEU A 43 -8.82 21.89 -2.56
CA LEU A 43 -8.63 20.48 -2.26
C LEU A 43 -9.66 19.60 -2.95
N GLU A 44 -10.91 20.03 -3.10
CA GLU A 44 -11.92 19.29 -3.87
C GLU A 44 -11.47 19.06 -5.32
N GLY A 45 -10.90 20.08 -5.95
CA GLY A 45 -10.37 19.99 -7.32
C GLY A 45 -9.10 19.14 -7.42
N LEU A 46 -8.23 19.19 -6.41
CA LEU A 46 -7.03 18.35 -6.33
C LEU A 46 -7.36 16.89 -6.00
N GLU A 47 -8.40 16.62 -5.21
CA GLU A 47 -8.88 15.28 -4.86
C GLU A 47 -9.52 14.61 -6.06
N LYS A 48 -10.34 15.33 -6.83
CA LYS A 48 -10.85 14.87 -8.14
C LYS A 48 -9.74 14.49 -9.11
N LYS A 49 -8.59 15.18 -9.04
CA LYS A 49 -7.36 14.89 -9.81
C LYS A 49 -6.47 13.81 -9.16
N ARG A 50 -6.91 13.20 -8.06
CA ARG A 50 -6.20 12.17 -7.28
C ARG A 50 -4.81 12.63 -6.77
N LEU A 51 -4.61 13.93 -6.59
CA LEU A 51 -3.36 14.55 -6.12
C LEU A 51 -3.28 14.66 -4.59
N VAL A 52 -4.43 14.57 -3.92
CA VAL A 52 -4.56 14.61 -2.46
C VAL A 52 -5.64 13.61 -2.02
N ILE A 53 -5.61 13.23 -0.74
CA ILE A 53 -6.73 12.58 -0.05
C ILE A 53 -7.10 13.49 1.12
N VAL A 54 -8.39 13.81 1.23
CA VAL A 54 -8.92 14.61 2.34
C VAL A 54 -9.70 13.70 3.28
N SER A 55 -9.44 13.81 4.58
CA SER A 55 -10.19 13.10 5.61
C SER A 55 -10.35 14.00 6.82
N GLY A 56 -11.57 14.55 6.97
CA GLY A 56 -11.85 15.58 7.97
C GLY A 56 -10.98 16.82 7.73
N ASP A 57 -10.21 17.21 8.74
CA ASP A 57 -9.30 18.36 8.71
C ASP A 57 -7.90 18.03 8.20
N ARG A 58 -7.62 16.76 7.84
CA ARG A 58 -6.31 16.31 7.38
C ARG A 58 -6.28 16.10 5.88
N VAL A 59 -5.14 16.47 5.31
CA VAL A 59 -4.84 16.38 3.89
C VAL A 59 -3.53 15.63 3.71
N CYS A 60 -3.57 14.56 2.92
CA CYS A 60 -2.37 13.81 2.54
C CYS A 60 -2.03 14.07 1.08
N TYR A 61 -0.83 14.58 0.80
CA TYR A 61 -0.34 14.70 -0.57
C TYR A 61 -0.03 13.32 -1.13
N THR A 62 -0.54 12.99 -2.32
CA THR A 62 -0.39 11.66 -2.91
C THR A 62 0.87 11.50 -3.77
N GLY A 63 1.58 12.59 -4.05
CA GLY A 63 2.75 12.58 -4.95
C GLY A 63 2.43 12.92 -6.40
N GLY A 64 1.16 12.91 -6.79
CA GLY A 64 0.73 13.02 -8.19
C GLY A 64 -0.54 12.21 -8.43
N PRO A 65 -1.16 12.28 -9.62
CA PRO A 65 -2.19 11.32 -9.98
C PRO A 65 -1.55 9.94 -9.80
N VAL A 66 -2.26 9.03 -9.13
CA VAL A 66 -1.92 7.61 -9.26
C VAL A 66 -2.19 7.30 -10.71
N ASP A 67 -1.13 7.30 -11.52
CA ASP A 67 -1.19 6.84 -12.90
C ASP A 67 -1.86 5.47 -12.87
N GLU A 68 -2.89 5.27 -13.67
CA GLU A 68 -3.48 3.93 -13.86
C GLU A 68 -2.41 2.94 -14.36
N GLN A 69 -1.29 3.47 -14.88
CA GLN A 69 -0.09 2.72 -15.23
C GLN A 69 0.75 2.22 -14.04
N SER A 70 0.52 2.67 -12.80
CA SER A 70 1.18 2.10 -11.62
C SER A 70 0.80 0.63 -11.39
N TYR A 71 -0.22 0.12 -12.10
CA TYR A 71 -0.55 -1.31 -12.18
C TYR A 71 -0.25 -1.93 -13.56
N VAL A 72 0.75 -1.45 -14.30
CA VAL A 72 1.24 -2.25 -15.42
C VAL A 72 2.09 -3.37 -14.83
N ILE A 73 1.49 -4.57 -14.70
CA ILE A 73 2.27 -5.79 -14.48
C ILE A 73 3.13 -5.99 -15.73
N GLY A 74 4.40 -5.61 -15.62
CA GLY A 74 5.38 -5.83 -16.68
C GLY A 74 5.54 -7.31 -16.98
N PRO A 75 6.14 -7.65 -18.12
CA PRO A 75 6.30 -9.04 -18.55
C PRO A 75 7.05 -9.90 -17.52
N GLU A 76 8.01 -9.32 -16.81
CA GLU A 76 8.79 -10.04 -15.80
C GLU A 76 7.96 -10.32 -14.54
N LEU A 77 7.28 -9.33 -13.96
CA LEU A 77 6.39 -9.57 -12.84
C LEU A 77 5.25 -10.54 -13.21
N ARG A 78 4.73 -10.49 -14.45
CA ARG A 78 3.72 -11.44 -14.94
C ARG A 78 4.28 -12.86 -15.00
N ARG A 79 5.51 -13.02 -15.52
CA ARG A 79 6.21 -14.31 -15.55
C ARG A 79 6.37 -14.89 -14.15
N VAL A 80 6.83 -14.07 -13.21
CA VAL A 80 7.02 -14.46 -11.82
C VAL A 80 5.70 -14.83 -11.14
N ILE A 81 4.63 -14.06 -11.36
CA ILE A 81 3.29 -14.38 -10.82
C ILE A 81 2.80 -15.74 -11.34
N ASN A 82 2.98 -16.01 -12.63
CA ASN A 82 2.60 -17.31 -13.20
C ASN A 82 3.41 -18.45 -12.61
N GLU A 83 4.70 -18.24 -12.35
CA GLU A 83 5.53 -19.23 -11.66
C GLU A 83 5.10 -19.42 -10.20
N VAL A 84 4.79 -18.35 -9.47
CA VAL A 84 4.24 -18.44 -8.11
C VAL A 84 2.94 -19.26 -8.12
N ARG A 85 2.03 -19.01 -9.07
CA ARG A 85 0.78 -19.76 -9.24
C ARG A 85 1.00 -21.24 -9.52
N SER A 86 2.10 -21.62 -10.17
CA SER A 86 2.41 -23.02 -10.47
C SER A 86 2.97 -23.78 -9.27
N ARG A 87 3.50 -23.09 -8.25
CA ARG A 87 4.02 -23.68 -6.99
C ARG A 87 2.92 -24.10 -6.00
N ARG A 88 1.97 -24.91 -6.44
CA ARG A 88 0.77 -25.33 -5.65
C ARG A 88 1.08 -26.10 -4.36
N SER A 89 2.29 -26.64 -4.20
CA SER A 89 2.74 -27.30 -2.97
C SER A 89 3.04 -26.30 -1.83
N ILE A 90 3.33 -25.05 -2.18
CA ILE A 90 3.69 -23.97 -1.23
C ILE A 90 2.59 -22.91 -1.21
N VAL A 91 2.10 -22.52 -2.38
CA VAL A 91 1.12 -21.46 -2.57
C VAL A 91 -0.28 -22.05 -2.59
N ALA A 92 -1.14 -21.54 -1.72
CA ALA A 92 -2.55 -21.92 -1.64
C ALA A 92 -3.38 -21.16 -2.67
N SER A 93 -3.18 -19.85 -2.78
CA SER A 93 -3.88 -19.00 -3.75
C SER A 93 -3.07 -17.76 -4.13
N VAL A 94 -3.37 -17.24 -5.32
CA VAL A 94 -2.88 -15.95 -5.80
C VAL A 94 -4.04 -15.23 -6.45
N TYR A 95 -4.40 -14.06 -5.95
CA TYR A 95 -5.51 -13.28 -6.48
C TYR A 95 -5.18 -11.79 -6.49
N GLU A 96 -6.01 -11.04 -7.21
CA GLU A 96 -5.87 -9.60 -7.35
C GLU A 96 -6.93 -8.92 -6.49
N LEU A 97 -6.53 -7.89 -5.74
CA LEU A 97 -7.39 -7.12 -4.85
C LEU A 97 -7.37 -5.66 -5.25
N GLU A 98 -8.53 -5.10 -5.60
CA GLU A 98 -8.69 -3.68 -5.89
C GLU A 98 -9.13 -2.92 -4.63
N ARG A 99 -8.34 -1.93 -4.20
CA ARG A 99 -8.65 -1.06 -3.05
C ARG A 99 -8.39 0.40 -3.40
N GLY A 100 -9.43 1.07 -3.90
CA GLY A 100 -9.34 2.45 -4.38
C GLY A 100 -8.41 2.53 -5.61
N PRO A 101 -7.39 3.41 -5.60
CA PRO A 101 -6.46 3.53 -6.74
C PRO A 101 -5.36 2.45 -6.74
N LEU A 102 -5.33 1.55 -5.75
CA LEU A 102 -4.32 0.50 -5.65
C LEU A 102 -4.91 -0.81 -6.14
N ARG A 103 -4.15 -1.47 -7.01
CA ARG A 103 -4.37 -2.86 -7.41
C ARG A 103 -3.22 -3.68 -6.88
N LEU A 104 -3.56 -4.72 -6.13
CA LEU A 104 -2.63 -5.48 -5.31
C LEU A 104 -2.67 -6.93 -5.72
N LEU A 105 -1.53 -7.60 -5.65
CA LEU A 105 -1.45 -9.03 -5.74
C LEU A 105 -1.36 -9.60 -4.32
N VAL A 106 -2.29 -10.47 -3.97
CA VAL A 106 -2.25 -11.21 -2.72
C VAL A 106 -1.79 -12.64 -3.00
N VAL A 107 -0.73 -13.05 -2.33
CA VAL A 107 -0.19 -14.41 -2.39
C VAL A 107 -0.34 -15.06 -1.04
N ALA A 108 -1.20 -16.07 -0.96
CA ALA A 108 -1.41 -16.86 0.24
C ALA A 108 -0.61 -18.16 0.18
N ARG A 109 0.27 -18.37 1.14
CA ARG A 109 0.96 -19.65 1.34
C ARG A 109 0.12 -20.61 2.17
N ARG A 110 0.41 -21.90 2.02
CA ARG A 110 -0.25 -22.99 2.76
C ARG A 110 0.11 -23.04 4.25
N ASP A 111 1.22 -22.43 4.63
CA ASP A 111 1.70 -22.35 6.02
C ASP A 111 1.20 -21.11 6.77
N GLY A 112 0.29 -20.33 6.17
CA GLY A 112 -0.37 -19.20 6.83
C GLY A 112 0.26 -17.83 6.53
N ILE A 113 1.37 -17.74 5.81
CA ILE A 113 1.97 -16.45 5.44
C ILE A 113 1.25 -15.87 4.20
N VAL A 114 0.91 -14.59 4.27
CA VAL A 114 0.24 -13.82 3.22
C VAL A 114 1.13 -12.66 2.80
N PHE A 115 1.49 -12.61 1.53
CA PHE A 115 2.15 -11.45 0.96
C PHE A 115 1.13 -10.54 0.30
N VAL A 116 1.13 -9.27 0.68
CA VAL A 116 0.38 -8.22 -0.01
C VAL A 116 1.39 -7.45 -0.84
N VAL A 117 1.41 -7.74 -2.13
CA VAL A 117 2.37 -7.21 -3.08
C VAL A 117 1.73 -6.06 -3.85
N LEU A 118 2.37 -4.89 -3.79
CA LEU A 118 2.04 -3.76 -4.66
C LEU A 118 3.09 -3.70 -5.79
N PRO A 119 2.70 -3.96 -7.05
CA PRO A 119 3.53 -3.68 -8.21
C PRO A 119 3.80 -2.17 -8.31
N VAL A 120 5.05 -1.79 -8.61
CA VAL A 120 5.42 -0.40 -8.88
C VAL A 120 6.38 -0.30 -10.05
N SER A 121 6.25 0.77 -10.83
CA SER A 121 7.21 1.08 -11.89
C SER A 121 8.58 1.44 -11.28
N GLY A 122 9.66 0.97 -11.90
CA GLY A 122 11.01 1.27 -11.43
C GLY A 122 11.45 2.73 -11.60
N ARG A 123 10.61 3.56 -12.25
CA ARG A 123 10.84 5.00 -12.42
C ARG A 123 10.06 5.87 -11.42
N GLU A 124 9.42 5.27 -10.42
CA GLU A 124 8.64 6.02 -9.42
C GLU A 124 9.57 6.90 -8.56
N PRO A 125 9.26 8.20 -8.37
CA PRO A 125 10.06 9.06 -7.51
C PRO A 125 10.01 8.59 -6.05
N THR A 126 11.10 8.76 -5.31
CA THR A 126 11.27 8.26 -3.93
C THR A 126 10.13 8.67 -3.01
N GLU A 127 9.66 9.91 -3.06
CA GLU A 127 8.56 10.41 -2.22
C GLU A 127 7.23 9.68 -2.50
N ARG A 128 7.00 9.31 -3.77
CA ARG A 128 5.81 8.54 -4.17
C ARG A 128 5.92 7.10 -3.68
N LEU A 129 7.10 6.48 -3.77
CA LEU A 129 7.35 5.15 -3.20
C LEU A 129 7.10 5.12 -1.68
N VAL A 130 7.55 6.13 -0.94
CA VAL A 130 7.26 6.26 0.52
C VAL A 130 5.76 6.42 0.79
N GLY A 131 5.06 7.19 -0.04
CA GLY A 131 3.60 7.32 0.04
C GLY A 131 2.85 6.00 -0.23
N LEU A 132 3.27 5.25 -1.24
CA LEU A 132 2.71 3.94 -1.60
C LEU A 132 2.98 2.90 -0.51
N ALA A 133 4.20 2.89 0.03
CA ALA A 133 4.60 2.06 1.15
C ALA A 133 3.67 2.25 2.36
N ARG A 134 3.53 3.48 2.83
CA ARG A 134 2.62 3.86 3.92
C ARG A 134 1.20 3.35 3.72
N ARG A 135 0.67 3.47 2.50
CA ARG A 135 -0.68 3.01 2.16
C ARG A 135 -0.78 1.50 2.19
N LEU A 136 0.21 0.81 1.63
CA LEU A 136 0.30 -0.64 1.65
C LEU A 136 0.37 -1.17 3.08
N ALA A 137 1.22 -0.59 3.93
CA ALA A 137 1.33 -0.95 5.34
C ALA A 137 -0.01 -0.81 6.10
N ARG A 138 -0.71 0.33 5.92
CA ARG A 138 -2.04 0.53 6.53
C ARG A 138 -3.08 -0.46 6.02
N LEU A 139 -3.01 -0.84 4.75
CA LEU A 139 -3.93 -1.82 4.21
C LEU A 139 -3.61 -3.23 4.70
N ALA A 140 -2.34 -3.63 4.69
CA ALA A 140 -1.89 -4.90 5.23
C ALA A 140 -2.29 -5.06 6.70
N ARG A 141 -2.14 -3.98 7.50
CA ARG A 141 -2.61 -3.92 8.87
C ARG A 141 -4.13 -4.13 8.98
N ARG A 142 -4.94 -3.41 8.19
CA ARG A 142 -6.40 -3.60 8.19
C ARG A 142 -6.81 -5.02 7.78
N LEU A 143 -6.17 -5.59 6.76
CA LEU A 143 -6.42 -6.98 6.36
C LEU A 143 -6.12 -7.97 7.50
N ALA A 144 -5.09 -7.69 8.30
CA ALA A 144 -4.77 -8.46 9.50
C ALA A 144 -5.80 -8.24 10.64
N GLU A 145 -6.19 -6.99 10.91
CA GLU A 145 -7.18 -6.62 11.93
C GLU A 145 -8.57 -7.19 11.61
N ASP A 146 -9.02 -7.09 10.35
CA ASP A 146 -10.27 -7.63 9.83
C ASP A 146 -10.22 -9.17 9.71
N GLY A 147 -9.33 -9.87 10.42
CA GLY A 147 -9.31 -11.32 10.45
C GLY A 147 -9.25 -11.99 9.07
N CYS A 148 -8.37 -11.52 8.17
CA CYS A 148 -7.94 -12.19 6.93
C CYS A 148 -8.99 -13.11 6.28
N HIS A 149 -10.11 -12.52 5.82
CA HIS A 149 -11.31 -13.23 5.35
C HIS A 149 -11.14 -14.02 4.04
N ASP A 150 -10.20 -13.64 3.17
CA ASP A 150 -10.08 -14.16 1.79
C ASP A 150 -9.17 -15.39 1.64
N LEU A 151 -8.67 -15.94 2.74
CA LEU A 151 -7.77 -17.09 2.70
C LEU A 151 -8.59 -18.38 2.74
N PRO A 152 -8.29 -19.36 1.87
CA PRO A 152 -9.06 -20.59 1.76
C PRO A 152 -9.32 -21.21 3.13
N ALA A 153 -10.58 -21.54 3.38
CA ALA A 153 -11.00 -22.21 4.60
C ALA A 153 -10.25 -23.55 4.73
N GLY A 154 -9.72 -23.83 5.92
CA GLY A 154 -9.11 -25.12 6.21
C GLY A 154 -7.57 -25.13 6.15
N ARG A 155 -6.96 -24.53 7.17
CA ARG A 155 -5.86 -25.06 8.01
C ARG A 155 -5.40 -23.92 8.94
N GLY A 156 -4.99 -24.29 10.14
CA GLY A 156 -4.95 -23.46 11.35
C GLY A 156 -4.38 -22.05 11.19
N THR A 157 -4.95 -21.14 11.96
CA THR A 157 -4.36 -19.84 12.28
C THR A 157 -3.05 -20.03 13.06
N PRO A 158 -2.04 -19.12 13.01
CA PRO A 158 -2.07 -17.70 12.68
C PRO A 158 -1.76 -17.39 11.21
N ARG A 159 -2.20 -16.22 10.76
CA ARG A 159 -1.96 -15.73 9.41
C ARG A 159 -1.12 -14.47 9.49
N LEU A 160 -0.05 -14.43 8.72
CA LEU A 160 1.00 -13.43 8.83
C LEU A 160 0.99 -12.56 7.58
N VAL A 161 0.67 -11.28 7.69
CA VAL A 161 0.60 -10.38 6.52
C VAL A 161 1.91 -9.61 6.38
N VAL A 162 2.59 -9.83 5.26
CA VAL A 162 3.84 -9.18 4.89
C VAL A 162 3.59 -8.21 3.73
N PRO A 163 3.75 -6.89 3.92
CA PRO A 163 3.67 -5.93 2.84
C PRO A 163 4.94 -5.97 1.98
N VAL A 164 4.78 -6.05 0.66
CA VAL A 164 5.87 -6.10 -0.31
C VAL A 164 5.65 -5.09 -1.42
N LEU A 165 6.70 -4.36 -1.79
CA LEU A 165 6.73 -3.57 -3.01
C LEU A 165 7.61 -4.30 -4.04
N ALA A 166 7.05 -4.59 -5.21
CA ALA A 166 7.73 -5.29 -6.28
C ALA A 166 7.93 -4.39 -7.50
N SER A 167 9.16 -4.30 -8.01
CA SER A 167 9.48 -3.50 -9.19
C SER A 167 10.29 -4.27 -10.22
N ASP A 168 10.00 -4.06 -11.51
CA ASP A 168 10.74 -4.70 -12.61
C ASP A 168 12.18 -4.19 -12.73
N TYR A 169 12.46 -2.96 -12.28
CA TYR A 169 13.79 -2.35 -12.31
C TYR A 169 14.19 -1.99 -10.86
N GLY A 170 15.11 -2.75 -10.24
CA GLY A 170 15.64 -2.40 -8.91
C GLY A 170 16.53 -1.16 -8.97
N ALA A 171 16.67 -0.28 -7.97
CA ALA A 171 16.04 -0.12 -6.66
C ALA A 171 15.72 1.39 -6.42
N PRO A 172 14.88 1.75 -5.44
CA PRO A 172 15.43 2.21 -4.16
C PRO A 172 14.75 1.67 -2.88
N ARG A 173 15.49 1.73 -1.77
CA ARG A 173 15.17 1.24 -0.41
C ARG A 173 13.98 1.97 0.24
N LEU A 174 13.24 1.24 1.09
CA LEU A 174 11.97 1.65 1.69
C LEU A 174 12.06 2.25 3.11
N VAL A 175 11.15 3.18 3.37
CA VAL A 175 10.83 3.79 4.66
C VAL A 175 9.65 3.03 5.28
N GLU A 176 9.64 2.86 6.60
CA GLU A 176 8.58 2.19 7.39
C GLU A 176 8.50 0.66 7.35
N GLY A 177 9.62 0.00 7.05
CA GLY A 177 9.76 -1.45 7.26
C GLY A 177 8.94 -2.32 6.31
N ILE A 178 8.89 -1.92 5.04
CA ILE A 178 8.27 -2.72 3.97
C ILE A 178 9.36 -3.40 3.15
N VAL A 179 9.09 -4.63 2.72
CA VAL A 179 10.05 -5.41 1.93
C VAL A 179 10.01 -4.92 0.48
N PHE A 180 11.09 -4.26 0.01
CA PHE A 180 11.26 -3.94 -1.41
C PHE A 180 11.97 -5.10 -2.12
N ARG A 181 11.45 -5.54 -3.28
CA ARG A 181 12.13 -6.55 -4.11
C ARG A 181 12.05 -6.23 -5.60
N PRO A 182 13.13 -6.53 -6.35
CA PRO A 182 13.01 -6.73 -7.79
C PRO A 182 11.99 -7.84 -8.09
N ALA A 183 11.20 -7.70 -9.16
CA ALA A 183 10.18 -8.66 -9.57
C ALA A 183 10.75 -10.08 -9.68
N ARG A 184 11.92 -10.23 -10.34
CA ARG A 184 12.66 -11.50 -10.48
C ARG A 184 12.99 -12.21 -9.16
N SER A 185 13.04 -11.48 -8.05
CA SER A 185 13.37 -12.02 -6.72
C SER A 185 12.13 -12.32 -5.88
N LEU A 186 10.93 -11.98 -6.36
CA LEU A 186 9.68 -12.18 -5.62
C LEU A 186 9.36 -13.67 -5.43
N LEU A 187 9.64 -14.51 -6.43
CA LEU A 187 9.45 -15.96 -6.30
C LEU A 187 10.29 -16.55 -5.17
N ALA A 188 11.59 -16.21 -5.13
CA ALA A 188 12.50 -16.71 -4.10
C ALA A 188 12.03 -16.30 -2.70
N LEU A 189 11.55 -15.06 -2.54
CA LEU A 189 10.95 -14.58 -1.30
C LEU A 189 9.69 -15.38 -0.92
N ILE A 190 8.80 -15.64 -1.88
CA ILE A 190 7.57 -16.37 -1.63
C ILE A 190 7.84 -17.84 -1.30
N ILE A 191 8.91 -18.43 -1.81
CA ILE A 191 9.30 -19.81 -1.52
C ILE A 191 10.01 -19.88 -0.16
N GLY A 192 11.03 -19.05 0.07
CA GLY A 192 11.84 -18.98 1.29
C GLY A 192 11.71 -17.61 1.99
N PRO A 193 10.77 -17.45 2.94
CA PRO A 193 10.49 -16.18 3.59
C PRO A 193 11.37 -15.96 4.81
N GLU A 194 12.12 -16.97 5.27
CA GLU A 194 12.90 -16.93 6.50
C GLU A 194 13.76 -15.67 6.61
N PRO A 195 14.48 -15.20 5.55
CA PRO A 195 15.30 -14.00 5.64
C PRO A 195 14.53 -12.72 5.99
N ILE A 196 13.25 -12.61 5.62
CA ILE A 196 12.43 -11.43 5.96
C ILE A 196 11.71 -11.58 7.29
N LEU A 197 11.41 -12.82 7.71
CA LEU A 197 10.74 -13.08 8.98
C LEU A 197 11.68 -12.81 10.17
N SER A 198 12.99 -12.99 9.96
CA SER A 198 14.01 -12.67 10.94
C SER A 198 14.56 -11.24 10.83
N ASP A 199 14.11 -10.44 9.86
CA ASP A 199 14.63 -9.08 9.64
C ASP A 199 13.96 -8.09 10.62
N PRO A 200 14.71 -7.46 11.54
CA PRO A 200 14.16 -6.55 12.55
C PRO A 200 13.58 -5.26 11.94
N PHE A 201 13.90 -4.97 10.68
CA PHE A 201 13.36 -3.82 9.97
C PHE A 201 12.10 -4.16 9.18
N THR A 202 11.75 -5.43 9.00
CA THR A 202 10.51 -5.82 8.32
C THR A 202 9.33 -5.71 9.29
N ARG A 203 8.27 -5.03 8.85
CA ARG A 203 7.00 -4.99 9.55
C ARG A 203 6.12 -6.14 9.11
N ILE A 204 5.59 -6.83 10.10
CA ILE A 204 4.78 -8.01 9.94
C ILE A 204 3.50 -7.79 10.77
N TYR A 205 2.35 -8.14 10.20
CA TYR A 205 1.06 -7.99 10.88
C TYR A 205 0.44 -9.36 11.10
N GLU A 206 0.13 -9.69 12.35
CA GLU A 206 -0.54 -10.92 12.70
C GLU A 206 -2.05 -10.74 12.61
N CYS A 207 -2.75 -11.66 11.93
CA CYS A 207 -4.20 -11.57 11.84
C CYS A 207 -4.81 -11.81 13.23
N ASN A 208 -5.55 -10.83 13.75
CA ASN A 208 -6.12 -10.91 15.08
C ASN A 208 -7.37 -11.82 15.05
N GLN A 209 -7.34 -12.90 15.81
CA GLN A 209 -8.44 -13.87 15.87
C GLN A 209 -9.49 -13.55 16.93
N GLN A 210 -9.18 -12.68 17.90
CA GLN A 210 -10.12 -12.37 18.98
C GLN A 210 -11.42 -11.74 18.46
N ALA A 211 -11.35 -10.89 17.43
CA ALA A 211 -12.53 -10.25 16.83
C ALA A 211 -13.57 -11.25 16.29
N ARG A 212 -13.15 -12.42 15.78
CA ARG A 212 -14.08 -13.43 15.26
C ARG A 212 -14.83 -14.21 16.33
N ARG A 213 -14.23 -14.40 17.52
CA ARG A 213 -14.90 -15.14 18.61
C ARG A 213 -16.03 -14.33 19.23
N GLU A 214 -15.90 -13.01 19.27
CA GLU A 214 -16.93 -12.12 19.81
C GLU A 214 -18.12 -11.98 18.85
N GLU A 215 -17.92 -11.89 17.53
CA GLU A 215 -19.05 -11.85 16.57
C GLU A 215 -19.85 -13.16 16.49
N SER A 216 -19.19 -14.31 16.68
CA SER A 216 -19.87 -15.61 16.68
C SER A 216 -20.66 -15.89 17.97
N GLN A 217 -20.43 -15.11 19.04
CA GLN A 217 -21.22 -15.20 20.29
C GLN A 217 -22.54 -14.42 20.22
N TYR A 218 -22.76 -13.60 19.19
CA TYR A 218 -24.03 -12.89 18.96
C TYR A 218 -24.88 -13.53 17.85
N ILE A 219 -24.45 -14.69 17.33
CA ILE A 219 -25.20 -15.52 16.38
C ILE A 219 -25.39 -16.89 17.03
N GLU A 220 -26.06 -16.92 18.17
CA GLU A 220 -26.77 -18.09 18.70
C GLU A 220 -28.18 -17.68 19.12
#